data_AF-A0A536PZZ8-F1
#
_entry.id   AF-A0A536PZZ8-F1
#
_cell.length_a   1.000
_cell.length_b   1.000
_cell.length_c   1.000
_cell.angle_alpha   90.00
_cell.angle_beta   90.00
_cell.angle_gamma   90.00
#
_symmetry.space_group_name_H-M   'P 1'
#
loop_
_entity.id
_entity.type
_entity.pdbx_description
1 polymer ?
#
loop_
_entity_poly.entity_id
_entity_poly.type
_entity_poly.pdbx_seq_one_letter_code
_entity_poly.pdbx_strand_id
1 'polypeptide(L)'
;MSVADELERLASVARDFELEADDDFVDPKQLAAVIDRLQGALCKVVDRARKRGDHLLAGQTACAWISITCLMSRTAAADRLCVGEQLGHLPRIAAALSSGRIGYQATAVICHLSEQVGEKREYIDQGALDRLRPALLDQRAPLPDLQGARGLGRRGL
;
A
#
# COMPACT_ATOMS: atom_id res chain seq x y z
N MET A 1 -25.58 -10.60 3.84
CA MET A 1 -24.34 -11.30 3.40
C MET A 1 -23.32 -11.13 4.50
N SER A 2 -22.75 -12.23 4.97
CA SER A 2 -21.66 -12.22 5.94
C SER A 2 -20.32 -11.89 5.24
N VAL A 3 -19.29 -11.50 5.99
CA VAL A 3 -17.93 -11.31 5.45
C VAL A 3 -17.37 -12.61 4.85
N ALA A 4 -17.79 -13.76 5.36
CA ALA A 4 -17.44 -15.05 4.77
C ALA A 4 -18.05 -15.21 3.36
N ASP A 5 -19.31 -14.79 3.18
CA ASP A 5 -19.98 -14.81 1.88
C ASP A 5 -19.27 -13.89 0.85
N GLU A 6 -18.71 -12.76 1.31
CA GLU A 6 -17.97 -11.83 0.45
C GLU A 6 -16.63 -12.42 -0.03
N LEU A 7 -15.87 -13.07 0.85
CA LEU A 7 -14.62 -13.74 0.50
C LEU A 7 -14.85 -14.96 -0.39
N GLU A 8 -15.89 -15.74 -0.13
CA GLU A 8 -16.27 -16.89 -0.97
C GLU A 8 -16.61 -16.44 -2.39
N ARG A 9 -17.38 -15.35 -2.52
CA ARG A 9 -17.69 -14.75 -3.81
C ARG A 9 -16.44 -14.27 -4.55
N LEU A 10 -15.53 -13.58 -3.86
CA LEU A 10 -14.27 -13.13 -4.46
C LEU A 10 -13.44 -14.32 -4.96
N ALA A 11 -13.36 -15.39 -4.16
CA ALA A 11 -12.67 -16.62 -4.54
C ALA A 11 -13.32 -17.30 -5.76
N SER A 12 -14.64 -17.27 -5.88
CA SER A 12 -15.32 -17.77 -7.08
C SER A 12 -14.94 -16.97 -8.32
N VAL A 13 -15.03 -15.63 -8.26
CA VAL A 13 -14.68 -14.76 -9.40
C VAL A 13 -13.23 -14.93 -9.81
N ALA A 14 -12.31 -15.14 -8.86
CA ALA A 14 -10.91 -15.44 -9.18
C ALA A 14 -10.75 -16.77 -9.93
N ARG A 15 -11.45 -17.83 -9.50
CA ARG A 15 -11.45 -19.13 -10.20
C ARG A 15 -12.07 -19.03 -11.60
N ASP A 16 -13.16 -18.29 -11.74
CA ASP A 16 -13.80 -18.10 -13.04
C ASP A 16 -12.84 -17.37 -14.00
N PHE A 17 -12.13 -16.34 -13.52
CA PHE A 17 -11.09 -15.67 -14.30
C PHE A 17 -9.96 -16.62 -14.72
N GLU A 18 -9.46 -17.48 -13.82
CA GLU A 18 -8.43 -18.48 -14.14
C GLU A 18 -8.88 -19.52 -15.18
N LEU A 19 -10.17 -19.84 -15.25
CA LEU A 19 -10.72 -20.82 -16.18
C LEU A 19 -11.06 -20.23 -17.55
N GLU A 20 -11.50 -18.97 -17.58
CA GLU A 20 -12.11 -18.36 -18.76
C GLU A 20 -11.21 -17.34 -19.47
N ALA A 21 -10.24 -16.75 -18.77
CA ALA A 21 -9.37 -15.74 -19.35
C ALA A 21 -8.41 -16.36 -20.38
N ASP A 22 -8.28 -15.70 -21.52
CA ASP A 22 -7.24 -16.00 -22.50
C ASP A 22 -6.01 -15.13 -22.19
N ASP A 23 -4.97 -15.76 -21.66
CA ASP A 23 -3.73 -15.10 -21.22
C ASP A 23 -3.07 -14.26 -22.33
N ASP A 24 -3.29 -14.59 -23.61
CA ASP A 24 -2.77 -13.81 -24.75
C ASP A 24 -3.44 -12.43 -24.87
N PHE A 25 -4.63 -12.24 -24.28
CA PHE A 25 -5.43 -11.01 -24.38
C PHE A 25 -5.67 -10.29 -23.05
N VAL A 26 -5.20 -10.83 -21.93
CA VAL A 26 -5.29 -10.14 -20.63
C VAL A 26 -4.32 -8.95 -20.61
N ASP A 27 -4.84 -7.74 -20.31
CA ASP A 27 -3.97 -6.58 -20.06
C ASP A 27 -3.26 -6.76 -18.71
N PRO A 28 -1.92 -6.96 -18.69
CA PRO A 28 -1.19 -7.21 -17.46
C PRO A 28 -1.26 -6.03 -16.48
N LYS A 29 -1.44 -4.80 -16.97
CA LYS A 29 -1.58 -3.62 -16.11
C LYS A 29 -2.90 -3.64 -15.35
N GLN A 30 -3.99 -4.06 -16.01
CA GLN A 30 -5.30 -4.13 -15.38
C GLN A 30 -5.34 -5.26 -14.35
N LEU A 31 -4.78 -6.43 -14.68
CA LEU A 31 -4.66 -7.54 -13.72
C LEU A 31 -3.80 -7.14 -12.50
N ALA A 32 -2.65 -6.50 -12.73
CA ALA A 32 -1.81 -6.00 -11.64
C ALA A 32 -2.55 -5.00 -10.74
N ALA A 33 -3.32 -4.06 -11.30
CA ALA A 33 -4.11 -3.11 -10.52
C ALA A 33 -5.16 -3.79 -9.62
N VAL A 34 -5.78 -4.88 -10.10
CA VAL A 34 -6.69 -5.70 -9.29
C VAL A 34 -5.94 -6.39 -8.15
N ILE A 35 -4.82 -7.04 -8.46
CA ILE A 35 -3.98 -7.72 -7.46
C ILE A 35 -3.48 -6.73 -6.40
N ASP A 36 -2.97 -5.57 -6.81
CA ASP A 36 -2.46 -4.52 -5.92
C ASP A 36 -3.56 -3.99 -4.97
N ARG A 37 -4.79 -3.83 -5.48
CA ARG A 37 -5.95 -3.47 -4.65
C ARG A 37 -6.23 -4.54 -3.60
N LEU A 38 -6.22 -5.82 -3.97
CA LEU A 38 -6.45 -6.93 -3.05
C LEU A 38 -5.32 -7.06 -2.02
N GLN A 39 -4.08 -6.81 -2.44
CA GLN A 39 -2.93 -6.72 -1.55
C GLN A 39 -3.11 -5.61 -0.51
N GLY A 40 -3.60 -4.44 -0.91
CA GLY A 40 -3.96 -3.36 0.02
C GLY A 40 -5.12 -3.72 0.95
N ALA A 41 -6.11 -4.48 0.47
CA ALA A 41 -7.20 -4.99 1.30
C ALA A 41 -6.68 -5.96 2.37
N LEU A 42 -5.77 -6.88 2.01
CA LEU A 42 -5.11 -7.78 2.95
C LEU A 42 -4.38 -6.99 4.05
N CYS A 43 -3.63 -5.94 3.70
CA CYS A 43 -2.96 -5.08 4.69
C CYS A 43 -3.94 -4.50 5.72
N LYS A 44 -5.10 -4.02 5.26
CA LYS A 44 -6.15 -3.50 6.16
C LYS A 44 -6.76 -4.60 7.04
N VAL A 45 -6.94 -5.81 6.52
CA VAL A 45 -7.47 -6.95 7.28
C VAL A 45 -6.50 -7.36 8.38
N VAL A 46 -5.21 -7.52 8.05
CA VAL A 46 -4.21 -7.95 9.04
C VAL A 46 -3.90 -6.86 10.07
N ASP A 47 -3.96 -5.57 9.71
CA ASP A 47 -3.84 -4.48 10.68
C ASP A 47 -5.01 -4.49 11.68
N ARG A 48 -6.25 -4.69 11.20
CA ARG A 48 -7.41 -4.83 12.10
C ARG A 48 -7.28 -6.07 12.98
N ALA A 49 -6.83 -7.19 12.44
CA ALA A 49 -6.60 -8.41 13.22
C ALA A 49 -5.51 -8.24 14.28
N ARG A 50 -4.42 -7.54 13.94
CA ARG A 50 -3.40 -7.12 14.90
C ARG A 50 -4.01 -6.27 16.01
N LYS A 51 -4.79 -5.24 15.67
CA LYS A 51 -5.43 -4.34 16.65
C LYS A 51 -6.42 -5.05 17.57
N ARG A 52 -7.10 -6.10 17.08
CA ARG A 52 -7.96 -6.97 17.90
C ARG A 52 -7.17 -7.92 18.82
N GLY A 53 -5.89 -8.14 18.55
CA GLY A 53 -5.05 -9.05 19.34
C GLY A 53 -5.08 -10.51 18.86
N ASP A 54 -5.54 -10.80 17.64
CA ASP A 54 -5.66 -12.19 17.13
C ASP A 54 -4.32 -12.96 17.23
N HIS A 55 -3.20 -12.28 16.96
CA HIS A 55 -1.84 -12.82 17.11
C HIS A 55 -1.46 -13.14 18.57
N LEU A 56 -1.99 -12.39 19.55
CA LEU A 56 -1.75 -12.62 20.97
C LEU A 56 -2.47 -13.88 21.44
N LEU A 57 -3.67 -14.16 20.91
CA LEU A 57 -4.40 -15.40 21.17
C LEU A 57 -3.63 -16.63 20.66
N ALA A 58 -2.82 -16.46 19.62
CA ALA A 58 -1.94 -17.49 19.09
C ALA A 58 -0.57 -17.56 19.81
N GLY A 59 -0.30 -16.70 20.80
CA GLY A 59 0.99 -16.63 21.49
C GLY A 59 2.16 -16.19 20.59
N GLN A 60 1.88 -15.43 19.53
CA GLN A 60 2.83 -15.06 18.50
C GLN A 60 3.00 -13.54 18.41
N THR A 61 4.14 -13.08 17.87
CA THR A 61 4.24 -11.69 17.41
C THR A 61 3.37 -11.50 16.18
N ALA A 62 2.86 -10.29 15.95
CA ALA A 62 2.01 -10.00 14.79
C ALA A 62 2.66 -10.41 13.46
N CYS A 63 3.96 -10.16 13.30
CA CYS A 63 4.72 -10.53 12.10
C CYS A 63 4.83 -12.05 11.92
N ALA A 64 5.13 -12.80 13.00
CA ALA A 64 5.20 -14.25 12.93
C ALA A 64 3.83 -14.86 12.60
N TRP A 65 2.77 -14.35 13.24
CA TRP A 65 1.40 -14.78 12.99
C TRP A 65 0.99 -14.58 11.54
N ILE A 66 1.18 -13.38 10.97
CA ILE A 66 0.86 -13.12 9.56
C ILE A 66 1.70 -13.98 8.61
N SER A 67 2.99 -14.15 8.89
CA SER A 67 3.88 -14.99 8.08
C SER A 67 3.35 -16.43 7.97
N ILE A 68 2.88 -17.00 9.09
CA ILE A 68 2.32 -18.36 9.15
C ILE A 68 0.92 -18.39 8.54
N THR A 69 0.01 -17.52 9.00
CA THR A 69 -1.41 -17.52 8.60
C THR A 69 -1.60 -17.21 7.12
N CYS A 70 -0.76 -16.36 6.55
CA CYS A 70 -0.85 -15.94 5.14
C CYS A 70 0.24 -16.55 4.25
N LEU A 71 0.99 -17.55 4.75
CA LEU A 71 2.01 -18.30 4.00
C LEU A 71 2.98 -17.39 3.24
N MET A 72 3.55 -16.41 3.94
CA MET A 72 4.48 -15.45 3.35
C MET A 72 5.74 -15.28 4.20
N SER A 73 6.79 -14.70 3.61
CA SER A 73 8.02 -14.41 4.35
C SER A 73 7.77 -13.39 5.48
N ARG A 74 8.65 -13.38 6.48
CA ARG A 74 8.59 -12.38 7.57
C ARG A 74 8.73 -10.95 7.06
N THR A 75 9.56 -10.73 6.03
CA THR A 75 9.70 -9.41 5.39
C THR A 75 8.38 -8.99 4.75
N ALA A 76 7.73 -9.87 3.98
CA ALA A 76 6.42 -9.57 3.41
C ALA A 76 5.37 -9.30 4.50
N ALA A 77 5.38 -10.07 5.59
CA ALA A 77 4.49 -9.84 6.72
C ALA A 77 4.72 -8.49 7.40
N ALA A 78 5.99 -8.07 7.57
CA ALA A 78 6.33 -6.74 8.08
C ALA A 78 5.83 -5.63 7.15
N ASP A 79 5.94 -5.78 5.83
CA ASP A 79 5.38 -4.83 4.88
C ASP A 79 3.86 -4.74 5.02
N ARG A 80 3.15 -5.87 5.17
CA ARG A 80 1.68 -5.86 5.36
C ARG A 80 1.28 -5.10 6.62
N LEU A 81 2.05 -5.24 7.69
CA LEU A 81 1.84 -4.54 8.96
C LEU A 81 2.03 -3.03 8.81
N CYS A 82 3.20 -2.61 8.30
CA CYS A 82 3.52 -1.20 8.10
C CYS A 82 2.51 -0.53 7.16
N VAL A 83 2.22 -1.15 6.00
CA VAL A 83 1.23 -0.63 5.05
C VAL A 83 -0.16 -0.56 5.68
N GLY A 84 -0.59 -1.62 6.37
CA GLY A 84 -1.92 -1.66 7.00
C GLY A 84 -2.13 -0.53 8.00
N GLU A 85 -1.12 -0.25 8.82
CA GLU A 85 -1.12 0.86 9.77
C GLU A 85 -1.09 2.22 9.06
N GLN A 86 -0.14 2.43 8.16
CA GLN A 86 0.10 3.73 7.51
C GLN A 86 -1.02 4.15 6.54
N LEU A 87 -1.74 3.21 5.91
CA LEU A 87 -2.86 3.56 5.03
C LEU A 87 -4.00 4.30 5.73
N GLY A 88 -4.13 4.17 7.06
CA GLY A 88 -5.05 4.99 7.86
C GLY A 88 -4.63 6.46 7.96
N HIS A 89 -3.33 6.72 7.86
CA HIS A 89 -2.73 8.05 7.97
C HIS A 89 -2.45 8.70 6.61
N LEU A 90 -2.46 7.91 5.52
CA LEU A 90 -2.12 8.33 4.16
C LEU A 90 -3.30 8.15 3.19
N PRO A 91 -4.41 8.89 3.33
CA PRO A 91 -5.63 8.67 2.54
C PRO A 91 -5.43 8.86 1.03
N ARG A 92 -4.53 9.76 0.61
CA ARG A 92 -4.18 9.95 -0.81
C ARG A 92 -3.50 8.72 -1.41
N ILE A 93 -2.63 8.06 -0.63
CA ILE A 93 -1.94 6.83 -1.02
C ILE A 93 -2.94 5.68 -1.07
N ALA A 94 -3.79 5.55 -0.05
CA ALA A 94 -4.87 4.57 -0.03
C ALA A 94 -5.79 4.68 -1.25
N ALA A 95 -6.18 5.90 -1.63
CA ALA A 95 -6.99 6.13 -2.82
C ALA A 95 -6.24 5.80 -4.12
N ALA A 96 -4.96 6.15 -4.23
CA ALA A 96 -4.14 5.85 -5.40
C ALA A 96 -3.93 4.34 -5.60
N LEU A 97 -3.67 3.58 -4.52
CA LEU A 97 -3.58 2.13 -4.56
C LEU A 97 -4.93 1.51 -4.95
N SER A 98 -6.01 1.94 -4.32
CA SER A 98 -7.36 1.41 -4.61
C SER A 98 -7.77 1.67 -6.07
N SER A 99 -7.34 2.78 -6.67
CA SER A 99 -7.62 3.12 -8.07
C SER A 99 -6.63 2.51 -9.07
N GLY A 100 -5.62 1.75 -8.64
CA GLY A 100 -4.58 1.22 -9.52
C GLY A 100 -3.63 2.28 -10.11
N ARG A 101 -3.57 3.48 -9.50
CA ARG A 101 -2.63 4.55 -9.92
C ARG A 101 -1.21 4.30 -9.43
N ILE A 102 -1.06 3.58 -8.32
CA ILE A 102 0.21 3.08 -7.79
C ILE A 102 0.04 1.60 -7.42
N GLY A 103 1.10 0.83 -7.58
CA GLY A 103 1.11 -0.58 -7.15
C GLY A 103 1.42 -0.75 -5.67
N TYR A 104 1.30 -1.98 -5.17
CA TYR A 104 1.54 -2.30 -3.77
C TYR A 104 3.00 -2.07 -3.38
N GLN A 105 3.96 -2.44 -4.23
CA GLN A 105 5.40 -2.28 -3.91
C GLN A 105 5.78 -0.81 -3.70
N ALA A 106 5.30 0.07 -4.58
CA ALA A 106 5.49 1.52 -4.42
C ALA A 106 4.79 2.03 -3.14
N THR A 107 3.61 1.50 -2.83
CA THR A 107 2.89 1.82 -1.60
C THR A 107 3.69 1.41 -0.36
N ALA A 108 4.28 0.21 -0.34
CA ALA A 108 5.10 -0.28 0.76
C ALA A 108 6.30 0.63 1.03
N VAL A 109 7.02 1.04 -0.02
CA VAL A 109 8.13 2.00 0.10
C VAL A 109 7.66 3.33 0.72
N ILE A 110 6.54 3.87 0.25
CA ILE A 110 5.98 5.13 0.77
C ILE A 110 5.58 4.99 2.24
N CYS A 111 4.96 3.87 2.62
CA CYS A 111 4.54 3.61 3.99
C CYS A 111 5.74 3.48 4.94
N HIS A 112 6.78 2.73 4.57
CA HIS A 112 8.01 2.62 5.36
C HIS A 112 8.72 3.97 5.50
N LEU A 113 8.76 4.77 4.43
CA LEU A 113 9.32 6.12 4.50
C LEU A 113 8.51 7.00 5.47
N SER A 114 7.18 6.91 5.43
CA SER A 114 6.28 7.65 6.33
C SER A 114 6.51 7.26 7.80
N GLU A 115 6.66 5.97 8.08
CA GLU A 115 6.97 5.45 9.41
C GLU A 115 8.32 5.99 9.92
N GLN A 116 9.39 5.85 9.14
CA GLN A 116 10.72 6.36 9.49
C GLN A 116 10.77 7.88 9.71
N VAL A 117 10.02 8.65 8.91
CA VAL A 117 9.91 10.10 9.10
C VAL A 117 9.14 10.43 10.38
N GLY A 118 8.09 9.67 10.69
CA GLY A 118 7.35 9.76 11.95
C GLY A 118 8.25 9.52 13.16
N GLU A 119 8.96 8.41 13.18
CA GLU A 119 9.91 8.05 14.25
C GLU A 119 10.98 9.13 14.44
N LYS A 120 11.59 9.60 13.34
CA LYS A 120 12.63 10.65 13.42
C LYS A 120 12.10 11.97 13.95
N ARG A 121 10.83 12.31 13.66
CA ARG A 121 10.21 13.56 14.13
C ARG A 121 10.15 13.64 15.65
N GLU A 122 10.02 12.52 16.35
CA GLU A 122 10.02 12.46 17.82
C GLU A 122 11.36 12.91 18.42
N TYR A 123 12.46 12.76 17.68
CA TYR A 123 13.79 13.16 18.12
C TYR A 123 14.17 14.59 17.73
N ILE A 124 13.33 15.29 16.96
CA ILE A 124 13.60 16.68 16.57
C ILE A 124 12.97 17.62 17.58
N ASP A 125 13.79 18.50 18.18
CA ASP A 125 13.31 19.57 19.05
C ASP A 125 12.25 20.42 18.35
N GLN A 126 11.07 20.53 18.98
CA GLN A 126 9.96 21.33 18.47
C GLN A 126 10.37 22.79 18.25
N GLY A 127 11.26 23.33 19.11
CA GLY A 127 11.82 24.67 18.94
C GLY A 127 12.74 24.80 17.71
N ALA A 128 13.43 23.73 17.31
CA ALA A 128 14.18 23.68 16.06
C ALA A 128 13.22 23.57 14.85
N LEU A 129 12.15 22.79 14.96
CA LEU A 129 11.15 22.64 13.90
C LEU A 129 10.45 23.98 13.59
N ASP A 130 10.04 24.73 14.62
CA ASP A 130 9.37 26.01 14.47
C ASP A 130 10.28 27.09 13.84
N ARG A 131 11.59 27.04 14.11
CA ARG A 131 12.59 27.92 13.48
C ARG A 131 12.78 27.61 12.00
N LEU A 132 12.70 26.34 11.61
CA LEU A 132 12.86 25.90 10.21
C LEU A 132 11.54 25.96 9.40
N ARG A 133 10.39 26.06 10.08
CA ARG A 133 9.05 26.06 9.46
C ARG A 133 8.88 27.09 8.33
N PRO A 134 9.34 28.36 8.46
CA PRO A 134 9.21 29.33 7.37
C PRO A 134 9.97 28.90 6.11
N ALA A 135 11.20 28.39 6.27
CA ALA A 135 12.04 27.95 5.16
C ALA A 135 11.51 26.68 4.47
N LEU A 136 10.92 25.75 5.24
CA LEU A 136 10.35 24.52 4.71
C LEU A 136 9.03 24.74 3.95
N LEU A 137 8.24 25.75 4.33
CA LEU A 137 7.01 26.10 3.61
C LEU A 137 7.31 26.77 2.26
N ASP A 138 8.41 27.52 2.17
CA ASP A 138 8.83 28.20 0.95
C ASP A 138 9.32 27.21 -0.15
N GLN A 139 9.85 26.05 0.25
CA GLN A 139 10.25 24.97 -0.68
C GLN A 139 9.06 24.15 -1.21
N ARG A 140 7.85 24.38 -0.71
CA ARG A 140 6.64 23.65 -1.10
C ARG A 140 6.00 24.28 -2.34
N ALA A 141 6.81 24.57 -3.37
CA ALA A 141 6.29 24.90 -4.69
C ALA A 141 5.42 23.73 -5.20
N PRO A 142 4.27 23.99 -5.84
CA PRO A 142 3.45 22.91 -6.38
C PRO A 142 4.28 22.07 -7.34
N LEU A 143 4.24 20.74 -7.17
CA LEU A 143 4.81 19.79 -8.12
C LEU A 143 4.25 20.13 -9.51
N PRO A 144 5.08 20.30 -10.55
CA PRO A 144 4.59 20.62 -11.87
C PRO A 144 3.65 19.52 -12.35
N ASP A 145 2.52 19.92 -12.93
CA ASP A 145 1.54 19.00 -13.52
C ASP A 145 2.22 18.12 -14.57
N LEU A 146 2.23 16.81 -14.34
CA LEU A 146 2.79 15.81 -15.26
C LEU A 146 1.98 15.63 -16.56
N GLN A 147 1.14 16.60 -16.92
CA GLN A 147 0.35 16.59 -18.15
C GLN A 147 1.11 17.15 -19.38
N GLY A 148 2.29 17.73 -19.20
CA GLY A 148 3.09 18.32 -20.30
C GLY A 148 4.10 17.39 -20.99
N ALA A 149 4.39 16.19 -20.48
CA ALA A 149 5.47 15.33 -21.01
C ALA A 149 5.07 14.47 -22.23
N ARG A 150 4.09 14.91 -23.03
CA ARG A 150 3.76 14.33 -24.34
C ARG A 150 3.90 15.39 -25.41
N GLY A 151 5.14 15.75 -25.77
CA GLY A 151 5.35 16.65 -26.89
C GLY A 151 6.75 17.22 -27.01
N LEU A 152 7.76 16.38 -27.22
CA LEU A 152 9.11 16.70 -27.73
C LEU A 152 9.81 15.34 -27.92
N GLY A 153 10.18 14.83 -29.08
CA GLY A 153 10.09 15.24 -30.47
C GLY A 153 10.83 14.17 -31.26
N ARG A 154 10.19 13.58 -32.28
CA ARG A 154 10.92 12.90 -33.36
C ARG A 154 11.76 13.96 -34.09
N ARG A 155 13.07 13.75 -34.17
CA ARG A 155 14.09 14.28 -35.12
C ARG A 155 15.41 13.67 -34.62
N GLY A 156 15.96 12.65 -35.27
CA GLY A 156 16.50 12.71 -36.61
C GLY A 156 18.02 12.81 -36.47
N LEU A 157 18.70 11.66 -36.52
CA LEU A 157 20.02 11.34 -37.08
C LEU A 157 20.26 9.85 -36.84
#